data_AF-A0A963F3F1-F1
#
_entry.id   AF-A0A963F3F1-F1
#
_cell.length_a   1.000
_cell.length_b   1.000
_cell.length_c   1.000
_cell.angle_alpha   90.00
_cell.angle_beta   90.00
_cell.angle_gamma   90.00
#
_symmetry.space_group_name_H-M   'P 1'
#
loop_
_entity.id
_entity.type
_entity.pdbx_description
1 polymer ?
#
loop_
_entity_poly.entity_id
_entity_poly.type
_entity_poly.pdbx_seq_one_letter_code
_entity_poly.pdbx_strand_id
1 'polypeptide(L)'
;ARKNELIASTAAEIRRLEADKLAAQSELDVQLAKVETQLALNAHWKSDKPNLQTTEQLSPENLLAIKHRGLQQQKIHSATSFQATIDNLRQQLNSSERPADAKIEVLKKRKQELKRQAASLKVESDFSGSVGSVMFTAGEQVPKFSPILTLQGGSTSFVKAYIHEAVLNEVRVGQKVWIESLSPEIKKVVIPGRVESLGNRIVEYPERLKRSPLVSAWGREVMIELEENNELLLGEKVSVLLDQPESWIDVLPGLLRSKVLNNPIIESVQARNGSDGVRIHKIIATGLQAAAADSIEASGVVWDPVTNVYWMISDEDSYLYQLNAQGEIVQRLEINGLRIDDAESISIDGDCLYISASLSFNKAGVLKNRRRKLVRLQREKKGWVYQQEVDLYKALQTLTHSDSLDARTKSFITMATQEASVDIEAHQVRDNVLYLGFKSPLNSGSESVILRIDDLASLFSGLPVRAEIWRSFQLDDGDGSNTMTISDMIFFGDKIYLTGVDTYATNSSSGLWELSGDRQRAALMLSFPGYKAEGIAINRQTREAKIVFDGGGKGGSHFAQASIH
;
A
#
# COMPACT_ATOMS: atom_id res chain seq x y z
N ALA A 1 35.09 -25.19 57.53
CA ALA A 1 35.07 -25.62 58.94
C ALA A 1 33.64 -25.68 59.49
N ARG A 2 33.02 -24.57 59.93
CA ARG A 2 31.66 -24.56 60.54
C ARG A 2 30.54 -25.24 59.73
N LYS A 3 30.58 -25.17 58.38
CA LYS A 3 29.60 -25.85 57.50
C LYS A 3 29.64 -27.38 57.63
N ASN A 4 30.85 -27.95 57.74
CA ASN A 4 31.02 -29.40 57.83
C ASN A 4 30.68 -29.92 59.23
N GLU A 5 30.93 -29.10 60.25
CA GLU A 5 30.59 -29.39 61.64
C GLU A 5 29.07 -29.48 61.86
N LEU A 6 28.30 -28.54 61.28
CA LEU A 6 26.84 -28.56 61.36
C LEU A 6 26.24 -29.78 60.63
N ILE A 7 26.76 -30.12 59.44
CA ILE A 7 26.33 -31.33 58.69
C ILE A 7 26.60 -32.60 59.50
N ALA A 8 27.79 -32.70 60.09
CA ALA A 8 28.18 -33.85 60.89
C ALA A 8 27.31 -34.01 62.14
N SER A 9 26.98 -32.89 62.81
CA SER A 9 26.09 -32.87 63.99
C SER A 9 24.67 -33.32 63.65
N THR A 10 24.06 -32.77 62.59
CA THR A 10 22.69 -33.15 62.18
C THR A 10 22.62 -34.61 61.69
N ALA A 11 23.65 -35.09 61.00
CA ALA A 11 23.73 -36.50 60.58
C ALA A 11 23.93 -37.47 61.75
N ALA A 12 24.60 -37.04 62.82
CA ALA A 12 24.69 -37.84 64.06
C ALA A 12 23.33 -37.92 64.77
N GLU A 13 22.59 -36.81 64.81
CA GLU A 13 21.25 -36.76 65.42
C GLU A 13 20.24 -37.67 64.71
N ILE A 14 20.24 -37.69 63.38
CA ILE A 14 19.38 -38.60 62.59
C ILE A 14 19.68 -40.06 62.92
N ARG A 15 20.97 -40.44 62.99
CA ARG A 15 21.36 -41.81 63.34
C ARG A 15 20.92 -42.21 64.74
N ARG A 16 20.94 -41.27 65.70
CA ARG A 16 20.42 -41.52 67.05
C ARG A 16 18.91 -41.78 67.02
N LEU A 17 18.15 -40.94 66.33
CA LEU A 17 16.69 -41.09 66.22
C LEU A 17 16.27 -42.38 65.49
N GLU A 18 17.05 -42.85 64.51
CA GLU A 18 16.83 -44.13 63.84
C GLU A 18 17.03 -45.32 64.79
N ALA A 19 18.06 -45.26 65.64
CA ALA A 19 18.31 -46.27 66.65
C ALA A 19 17.20 -46.28 67.73
N ASP A 20 16.78 -45.09 68.20
CA ASP A 20 15.71 -44.93 69.20
C ASP A 20 14.37 -45.44 68.66
N LYS A 21 14.05 -45.16 67.39
CA LYS A 21 12.87 -45.69 66.70
C LYS A 21 12.85 -47.21 66.68
N LEU A 22 13.97 -47.84 66.31
CA LEU A 22 14.07 -49.29 66.23
C LEU A 22 13.94 -49.94 67.61
N ALA A 23 14.56 -49.36 68.64
CA ALA A 23 14.44 -49.82 70.01
C ALA A 23 12.99 -49.77 70.51
N ALA A 24 12.31 -48.64 70.31
CA ALA A 24 10.91 -48.47 70.71
C ALA A 24 9.95 -49.43 69.98
N GLN A 25 10.19 -49.70 68.69
CA GLN A 25 9.40 -50.67 67.94
C GLN A 25 9.62 -52.11 68.41
N SER A 26 10.87 -52.48 68.72
CA SER A 26 11.23 -53.81 69.24
C SER A 26 10.57 -54.07 70.60
N GLU A 27 10.55 -53.08 71.49
CA GLU A 27 9.87 -53.19 72.80
C GLU A 27 8.37 -53.45 72.63
N LEU A 28 7.70 -52.73 71.73
CA LEU A 28 6.28 -52.93 71.44
C LEU A 28 6.00 -54.30 70.79
N ASP A 29 6.92 -54.81 69.97
CA ASP A 29 6.82 -56.14 69.36
C ASP A 29 6.90 -57.27 70.40
N VAL A 30 7.79 -57.14 71.39
CA VAL A 30 7.85 -58.08 72.51
C VAL A 30 6.53 -58.07 73.30
N GLN A 31 5.93 -56.90 73.52
CA GLN A 31 4.64 -56.79 74.19
C GLN A 31 3.49 -57.40 73.38
N LEU A 32 3.47 -57.17 72.06
CA LEU A 32 2.50 -57.75 71.14
C LEU A 32 2.59 -59.27 71.11
N ALA A 33 3.80 -59.83 70.96
CA ALA A 33 4.03 -61.28 70.95
C ALA A 33 3.55 -61.96 72.26
N LYS A 34 3.74 -61.29 73.40
CA LYS A 34 3.24 -61.75 74.70
C LYS A 34 1.71 -61.80 74.73
N VAL A 35 1.03 -60.77 74.20
CA VAL A 35 -0.44 -60.72 74.13
C VAL A 35 -0.98 -61.75 73.11
N GLU A 36 -0.30 -61.94 71.97
CA GLU A 36 -0.65 -62.94 70.96
C GLU A 36 -0.54 -64.36 71.49
N THR A 37 0.53 -64.66 72.24
CA THR A 37 0.71 -65.96 72.90
C THR A 37 -0.42 -66.23 73.91
N GLN A 38 -0.84 -65.21 74.67
CA GLN A 38 -1.98 -65.32 75.60
C GLN A 38 -3.31 -65.53 74.87
N LEU A 39 -3.54 -64.82 73.76
CA LEU A 39 -4.72 -65.03 72.91
C LEU A 39 -4.75 -66.44 72.32
N ALA A 40 -3.62 -66.96 71.85
CA ALA A 40 -3.49 -68.32 71.31
C ALA A 40 -3.72 -69.40 72.39
N LEU A 41 -3.17 -69.22 73.59
CA LEU A 41 -3.41 -70.12 74.73
C LEU A 41 -4.89 -70.14 75.14
N ASN A 42 -5.54 -68.98 75.19
CA ASN A 42 -6.97 -68.89 75.50
C ASN A 42 -7.82 -69.61 74.42
N ALA A 43 -7.47 -69.43 73.14
CA ALA A 43 -8.15 -70.12 72.05
C ALA A 43 -7.96 -71.65 72.14
N HIS A 44 -6.77 -72.13 72.53
CA HIS A 44 -6.51 -73.56 72.71
C HIS A 44 -7.25 -74.16 73.92
N TRP A 45 -7.30 -73.47 75.06
CA TRP A 45 -8.05 -73.97 76.23
C TRP A 45 -9.57 -74.09 75.98
N LYS A 46 -10.10 -73.29 75.05
CA LYS A 46 -11.51 -73.33 74.64
C LYS A 46 -11.83 -74.53 73.75
N SER A 47 -10.88 -75.07 73.00
CA SER A 47 -11.08 -76.29 72.20
C SER A 47 -11.16 -77.56 73.04
N ASP A 48 -10.59 -77.56 74.25
CA ASP A 48 -10.43 -78.77 75.08
C ASP A 48 -11.55 -79.00 76.13
N LYS A 49 -12.50 -78.06 76.32
CA LYS A 49 -13.67 -78.23 77.21
C LYS A 49 -14.93 -77.49 76.68
N PRO A 50 -15.82 -78.14 75.90
CA PRO A 50 -16.89 -77.46 75.19
C PRO A 50 -18.17 -77.18 75.99
N ASN A 51 -18.26 -77.57 77.27
CA ASN A 51 -19.47 -77.36 78.09
C ASN A 51 -19.21 -76.46 79.30
N LEU A 52 -19.27 -75.14 79.09
CA LEU A 52 -19.58 -74.13 80.10
C LEU A 52 -20.16 -72.91 79.37
N GLN A 53 -21.49 -72.74 79.44
CA GLN A 53 -22.15 -71.50 79.05
C GLN A 53 -21.63 -70.38 79.96
N THR A 54 -21.01 -69.36 79.38
CA THR A 54 -20.75 -68.09 80.07
C THR A 54 -21.29 -66.93 79.25
N THR A 55 -22.01 -66.10 79.99
CA THR A 55 -22.80 -64.93 79.62
C THR A 55 -21.98 -63.85 78.91
N GLU A 56 -22.55 -63.24 77.88
CA GLU A 56 -21.99 -62.10 77.13
C GLU A 56 -21.91 -60.84 78.00
N GLN A 57 -20.85 -60.70 78.79
CA GLN A 57 -20.38 -59.39 79.29
C GLN A 57 -18.87 -59.50 79.60
N LEU A 58 -18.05 -58.86 78.74
CA LEU A 58 -16.59 -58.73 78.83
C LEU A 58 -15.83 -60.03 79.15
N SER A 59 -15.80 -60.96 78.19
CA SER A 59 -14.86 -62.08 78.27
C SER A 59 -13.41 -61.57 78.28
N PRO A 60 -12.49 -62.19 79.05
CA PRO A 60 -11.06 -61.83 79.07
C PRO A 60 -10.41 -61.79 77.68
N GLU A 61 -10.95 -62.56 76.72
CA GLU A 61 -10.54 -62.58 75.31
C GLU A 61 -10.76 -61.23 74.61
N ASN A 62 -11.91 -60.57 74.86
CA ASN A 62 -12.21 -59.28 74.25
C ASN A 62 -11.28 -58.16 74.77
N LEU A 63 -10.87 -58.22 76.04
CA LEU A 63 -9.91 -57.26 76.62
C LEU A 63 -8.50 -57.42 76.03
N LEU A 64 -8.04 -58.66 75.82
CA LEU A 64 -6.74 -58.93 75.18
C LEU A 64 -6.74 -58.52 73.71
N ALA A 65 -7.84 -58.75 72.98
CA ALA A 65 -7.97 -58.30 71.60
C ALA A 65 -7.96 -56.77 71.46
N ILE A 66 -8.61 -56.05 72.39
CA ILE A 66 -8.56 -54.58 72.44
C ILE A 66 -7.13 -54.10 72.76
N LYS A 67 -6.45 -54.75 73.72
CA LYS A 67 -5.06 -54.43 74.07
C LYS A 67 -4.10 -54.67 72.90
N HIS A 68 -4.25 -55.77 72.17
CA HIS A 68 -3.47 -56.06 70.96
C HIS A 68 -3.64 -54.97 69.91
N ARG A 69 -4.89 -54.58 69.61
CA ARG A 69 -5.17 -53.49 68.67
C ARG A 69 -4.59 -52.15 69.14
N GLY A 70 -4.68 -51.85 70.43
CA GLY A 70 -4.11 -50.63 71.02
C GLY A 70 -2.59 -50.58 70.90
N LEU A 71 -1.90 -51.68 71.19
CA LEU A 71 -0.44 -51.79 71.04
C LEU A 71 -0.01 -51.70 69.57
N GLN A 72 -0.76 -52.31 68.64
CA GLN A 72 -0.49 -52.16 67.21
C GLN A 72 -0.65 -50.71 66.75
N GLN A 73 -1.70 -50.02 67.19
CA GLN A 73 -1.88 -48.60 66.90
C GLN A 73 -0.74 -47.76 67.50
N GLN A 74 -0.34 -48.03 68.74
CA GLN A 74 0.77 -47.31 69.38
C GLN A 74 2.09 -47.50 68.62
N LYS A 75 2.37 -48.71 68.13
CA LYS A 75 3.57 -48.99 67.31
C LYS A 75 3.57 -48.16 66.02
N ILE A 76 2.43 -48.09 65.33
CA ILE A 76 2.28 -47.30 64.11
C ILE A 76 2.51 -45.81 64.40
N HIS A 77 1.82 -45.25 65.41
CA HIS A 77 1.94 -43.82 65.75
C HIS A 77 3.36 -43.43 66.16
N SER A 78 4.02 -44.27 66.97
CA SER A 78 5.41 -44.05 67.39
C SER A 78 6.35 -44.04 66.17
N ALA A 79 6.22 -45.05 65.29
CA ALA A 79 7.05 -45.14 64.09
C ALA A 79 6.87 -43.95 63.15
N THR A 80 5.63 -43.49 62.97
CA THR A 80 5.31 -42.34 62.12
C THR A 80 5.87 -41.04 62.72
N SER A 81 5.80 -40.84 64.04
CA SER A 81 6.34 -39.65 64.70
C SER A 81 7.86 -39.53 64.55
N PHE A 82 8.59 -40.63 64.80
CA PHE A 82 10.04 -40.67 64.57
C PHE A 82 10.39 -40.46 63.10
N GLN A 83 9.63 -41.10 62.19
CA GLN A 83 9.88 -40.95 60.76
C GLN A 83 9.68 -39.50 60.29
N ALA A 84 8.63 -38.82 60.73
CA ALA A 84 8.38 -37.42 60.39
C ALA A 84 9.51 -36.50 60.88
N THR A 85 10.07 -36.78 62.07
CA THR A 85 11.20 -36.01 62.62
C THR A 85 12.48 -36.25 61.81
N ILE A 86 12.78 -37.51 61.48
CA ILE A 86 13.92 -37.89 60.63
C ILE A 86 13.79 -37.26 59.24
N ASP A 87 12.62 -37.30 58.63
CA ASP A 87 12.37 -36.75 57.31
C ASP A 87 12.53 -35.23 57.28
N ASN A 88 12.07 -34.53 58.33
CA ASN A 88 12.29 -33.09 58.48
C ASN A 88 13.78 -32.76 58.56
N LEU A 89 14.54 -33.47 59.40
CA LEU A 89 15.99 -33.25 59.53
C LEU A 89 16.74 -33.58 58.23
N ARG A 90 16.34 -34.63 57.53
CA ARG A 90 16.87 -34.98 56.20
C ARG A 90 16.54 -33.91 55.16
N GLN A 91 15.33 -33.36 55.19
CA GLN A 91 14.92 -32.26 54.32
C GLN A 91 15.75 -31.00 54.61
N GLN A 92 16.02 -30.68 55.88
CA GLN A 92 16.88 -29.55 56.25
C GLN A 92 18.32 -29.73 55.72
N LEU A 93 18.88 -30.94 55.82
CA LEU A 93 20.20 -31.28 55.26
C LEU A 93 20.25 -31.15 53.73
N ASN A 94 19.18 -31.55 53.06
CA ASN A 94 19.09 -31.60 51.59
C ASN A 94 18.57 -30.30 50.96
N SER A 95 17.98 -29.39 51.73
CA SER A 95 17.53 -28.10 51.24
C SER A 95 18.71 -27.26 50.75
N SER A 96 18.65 -26.86 49.47
CA SER A 96 19.77 -26.25 48.74
C SER A 96 20.01 -24.77 49.08
N GLU A 97 19.21 -24.16 49.95
CA GLU A 97 19.36 -22.76 50.38
C GLU A 97 19.54 -22.67 51.89
N ARG A 98 20.80 -22.71 52.34
CA ARG A 98 21.14 -22.45 53.74
C ARG A 98 21.27 -20.94 53.95
N PRO A 99 20.81 -20.37 55.08
CA PRO A 99 20.90 -18.93 55.35
C PRO A 99 22.32 -18.34 55.22
N ALA A 100 23.35 -19.14 55.52
CA ALA A 100 24.75 -18.75 55.34
C ALA A 100 25.17 -18.68 53.86
N ASP A 101 24.70 -19.61 53.04
CA ASP A 101 24.98 -19.62 51.60
C ASP A 101 24.27 -18.41 50.93
N ALA A 102 23.04 -18.07 51.36
CA ALA A 102 22.36 -16.84 50.94
C ALA A 102 23.13 -15.56 51.30
N LYS A 103 23.72 -15.48 52.51
CA LYS A 103 24.53 -14.33 52.93
C LYS A 103 25.84 -14.20 52.14
N ILE A 104 26.47 -15.33 51.82
CA ILE A 104 27.66 -15.36 50.96
C ILE A 104 27.30 -14.84 49.57
N GLU A 105 26.17 -15.27 49.01
CA GLU A 105 25.70 -14.79 47.71
C GLU A 105 25.40 -13.29 47.71
N VAL A 106 24.78 -12.75 48.76
CA VAL A 106 24.60 -11.29 48.92
C VAL A 106 25.93 -10.55 48.93
N LEU A 107 26.92 -11.05 49.68
CA LEU A 107 28.25 -10.41 49.76
C LEU A 107 29.02 -10.51 48.44
N LYS A 108 28.93 -11.62 47.72
CA LYS A 108 29.50 -11.76 46.37
C LYS A 108 28.87 -10.75 45.41
N LYS A 109 27.54 -10.64 45.40
CA LYS A 109 26.81 -9.64 44.60
C LYS A 109 27.28 -8.22 44.94
N ARG A 110 27.45 -7.90 46.23
CA ARG A 110 27.96 -6.58 46.66
C ARG A 110 29.40 -6.31 46.20
N LYS A 111 30.28 -7.31 46.26
CA LYS A 111 31.65 -7.20 45.75
C LYS A 111 31.67 -6.97 44.25
N GLN A 112 30.84 -7.69 43.50
CA GLN A 112 30.70 -7.51 42.06
C GLN A 112 30.16 -6.12 41.72
N GLU A 113 29.18 -5.62 42.48
CA GLU A 113 28.65 -4.27 42.34
C GLU A 113 29.72 -3.20 42.55
N LEU A 114 30.55 -3.32 43.60
CA LEU A 114 31.64 -2.39 43.85
C LEU A 114 32.70 -2.42 42.74
N LYS A 115 32.99 -3.60 42.18
CA LYS A 115 33.88 -3.72 41.01
C LYS A 115 33.29 -3.00 39.79
N ARG A 116 31.99 -3.14 39.55
CA ARG A 116 31.28 -2.45 38.47
C ARG A 116 31.32 -0.93 38.67
N GLN A 117 31.13 -0.45 39.90
CA GLN A 117 31.24 0.96 40.24
C GLN A 117 32.64 1.51 40.02
N ALA A 118 33.68 0.78 40.43
CA ALA A 118 35.06 1.18 40.18
C ALA A 118 35.39 1.23 38.68
N ALA A 119 34.92 0.26 37.89
CA ALA A 119 35.07 0.29 36.45
C ALA A 119 34.35 1.48 35.82
N SER A 120 33.16 1.85 36.31
CA SER A 120 32.39 3.01 35.80
C SER A 120 33.02 4.37 36.12
N LEU A 121 34.05 4.44 36.97
CA LEU A 121 34.81 5.68 37.20
C LEU A 121 35.72 6.02 36.01
N LYS A 122 36.08 5.04 35.19
CA LYS A 122 36.80 5.24 33.94
C LYS A 122 35.79 5.18 32.80
N VAL A 123 35.49 6.33 32.22
CA VAL A 123 34.63 6.40 31.03
C VAL A 123 35.54 6.34 29.81
N GLU A 124 35.41 5.28 29.04
CA GLU A 124 36.06 5.12 27.74
C GLU A 124 35.02 5.28 26.64
N SER A 125 35.45 5.65 25.43
CA SER A 125 34.55 5.69 24.28
C SER A 125 34.33 4.29 23.74
N ASP A 126 33.09 3.98 23.37
CA ASP A 126 32.73 2.74 22.67
C ASP A 126 33.21 2.73 21.20
N PHE A 127 33.54 3.89 20.63
CA PHE A 127 33.98 4.03 19.24
C PHE A 127 35.06 5.12 19.04
N SER A 128 35.82 5.00 17.96
CA SER A 128 36.80 6.02 17.55
C SER A 128 36.12 7.20 16.85
N GLY A 129 36.49 8.43 17.22
CA GLY A 129 35.90 9.64 16.66
C GLY A 129 36.66 10.91 17.06
N SER A 130 36.17 12.06 16.60
CA SER A 130 36.70 13.37 16.94
C SER A 130 35.96 13.96 18.14
N VAL A 131 36.69 14.64 19.03
CA VAL A 131 36.08 15.35 20.18
C VAL A 131 35.41 16.62 19.67
N GLY A 132 34.07 16.67 19.77
CA GLY A 132 33.28 17.84 19.37
C GLY A 132 33.29 18.93 20.45
N SER A 133 32.93 18.58 21.68
CA SER A 133 32.92 19.50 22.82
C SER A 133 33.26 18.80 24.12
N VAL A 134 34.02 19.47 24.98
CA VAL A 134 34.33 19.03 26.35
C VAL A 134 33.53 19.91 27.32
N MET A 135 32.64 19.30 28.09
CA MET A 135 31.69 20.03 28.94
C MET A 135 32.21 20.31 30.36
N PHE A 136 33.28 19.62 30.77
CA PHE A 136 33.85 19.73 32.11
C PHE A 136 35.37 19.86 32.06
N THR A 137 35.93 20.62 33.01
CA THR A 137 37.38 20.78 33.15
C THR A 137 37.95 19.87 34.25
N ALA A 138 39.27 19.68 34.23
CA ALA A 138 39.95 18.83 35.21
C ALA A 138 39.76 19.37 36.64
N GLY A 139 39.22 18.54 37.53
CA GLY A 139 38.96 18.88 38.94
C GLY A 139 37.50 19.22 39.26
N GLU A 140 36.63 19.33 38.26
CA GLU A 140 35.21 19.55 38.47
C GLU A 140 34.47 18.28 38.93
N GLN A 141 33.44 18.46 39.75
CA GLN A 141 32.55 17.37 40.16
C GLN A 141 31.47 17.17 39.10
N VAL A 142 31.48 16.00 38.47
CA VAL A 142 30.48 15.63 37.45
C VAL A 142 29.33 14.87 38.12
N PRO A 143 28.07 15.36 38.02
CA PRO A 143 26.91 14.61 38.48
C PRO A 143 26.71 13.34 37.63
N LYS A 144 26.15 12.28 38.24
CA LYS A 144 25.84 11.05 37.50
C LYS A 144 24.91 11.34 36.31
N PHE A 145 25.15 10.64 35.20
CA PHE A 145 24.41 10.77 33.94
C PHE A 145 24.55 12.13 33.23
N SER A 146 25.50 12.97 33.66
CA SER A 146 25.81 14.20 32.95
C SER A 146 26.79 13.93 31.81
N PRO A 147 26.56 14.48 30.60
CA PRO A 147 27.45 14.28 29.46
C PRO A 147 28.78 15.01 29.68
N ILE A 148 29.90 14.27 29.70
CA ILE A 148 31.23 14.84 29.97
C ILE A 148 31.87 15.40 28.69
N LEU A 149 31.73 14.65 27.60
CA LEU A 149 32.21 15.03 26.29
C LEU A 149 31.25 14.56 25.20
N THR A 150 31.32 15.19 24.04
CA THR A 150 30.62 14.75 22.83
C THR A 150 31.66 14.25 21.84
N LEU A 151 31.51 13.00 21.38
CA LEU A 151 32.32 12.42 20.32
C LEU A 151 31.51 12.35 19.03
N GLN A 152 32.14 12.75 17.93
CA GLN A 152 31.59 12.67 16.59
C GLN A 152 32.31 11.55 15.83
N GLY A 153 31.56 10.63 15.24
CA GLY A 153 32.13 9.59 14.36
C GLY A 153 32.77 10.20 13.11
N GLY A 154 33.79 9.52 12.56
CA GLY A 154 34.57 10.03 11.43
C GLY A 154 33.85 10.00 10.07
N SER A 155 32.79 9.20 9.93
CA SER A 155 31.94 9.15 8.73
C SER A 155 30.47 9.23 9.12
N THR A 156 29.64 9.84 8.26
CA THR A 156 28.20 9.86 8.49
C THR A 156 27.64 8.48 8.15
N SER A 157 27.10 7.78 9.15
CA SER A 157 26.55 6.43 8.94
C SER A 157 25.06 6.46 8.62
N PHE A 158 24.36 7.55 8.97
CA PHE A 158 22.92 7.65 8.85
C PHE A 158 22.46 9.01 8.31
N VAL A 159 21.43 8.96 7.48
CA VAL A 159 20.67 10.12 7.02
C VAL A 159 19.26 10.04 7.59
N LYS A 160 18.85 11.10 8.28
CA LYS A 160 17.44 11.31 8.64
C LYS A 160 16.73 12.03 7.50
N ALA A 161 15.80 11.35 6.86
CA ALA A 161 14.97 11.86 5.78
C ALA A 161 13.50 11.99 6.21
N TYR A 162 12.72 12.76 5.44
CA TYR A 162 11.29 12.93 5.65
C TYR A 162 10.55 12.69 4.35
N ILE A 163 9.65 11.72 4.34
CA ILE A 163 8.79 11.39 3.21
C ILE A 163 7.49 12.18 3.34
N HIS A 164 7.13 12.93 2.30
CA HIS A 164 5.89 13.69 2.29
C HIS A 164 4.68 12.74 2.36
N GLU A 165 3.59 13.16 3.02
CA GLU A 165 2.40 12.33 3.24
C GLU A 165 1.84 11.71 1.94
N ALA A 166 1.92 12.43 0.83
CA ALA A 166 1.47 11.95 -0.49
C ALA A 166 2.25 10.72 -1.02
N VAL A 167 3.49 10.49 -0.58
CA VAL A 167 4.43 9.46 -1.10
C VAL A 167 4.56 8.28 -0.13
N LEU A 168 3.72 8.22 0.91
CA LEU A 168 3.81 7.29 2.05
C LEU A 168 3.87 5.80 1.68
N ASN A 169 3.33 5.40 0.53
CA ASN A 169 3.16 4.00 0.14
C ASN A 169 4.33 3.41 -0.67
N GLU A 170 5.30 4.22 -1.07
CA GLU A 170 6.37 3.81 -2.01
C GLU A 170 7.64 3.29 -1.33
N VAL A 171 7.83 3.58 -0.03
CA VAL A 171 9.09 3.26 0.67
C VAL A 171 8.92 2.14 1.70
N ARG A 172 9.79 1.12 1.61
CA ARG A 172 9.81 -0.04 2.50
C ARG A 172 11.13 -0.15 3.26
N VAL A 173 11.08 -0.74 4.46
CA VAL A 173 12.29 -1.10 5.22
C VAL A 173 13.11 -2.10 4.39
N GLY A 174 14.42 -1.86 4.30
CA GLY A 174 15.37 -2.65 3.50
C GLY A 174 15.52 -2.20 2.04
N GLN A 175 14.74 -1.22 1.58
CA GLN A 175 14.82 -0.69 0.22
C GLN A 175 16.14 0.06 -0.02
N LYS A 176 16.72 -0.11 -1.22
CA LYS A 176 17.88 0.66 -1.66
C LYS A 176 17.46 2.05 -2.11
N VAL A 177 18.24 3.05 -1.72
CA VAL A 177 18.03 4.46 -2.03
C VAL A 177 19.36 5.11 -2.38
N TRP A 178 19.30 6.27 -3.01
CA TRP A 178 20.45 7.02 -3.49
C TRP A 178 20.46 8.40 -2.87
N ILE A 179 21.58 8.80 -2.28
CA ILE A 179 21.74 10.04 -1.54
C ILE A 179 22.63 10.98 -2.35
N GLU A 180 22.15 12.19 -2.59
CA GLU A 180 22.89 13.27 -3.26
C GLU A 180 23.09 14.44 -2.29
N SER A 181 24.30 14.97 -2.20
CA SER A 181 24.55 16.23 -1.48
C SER A 181 23.91 17.42 -2.23
N LEU A 182 23.25 18.32 -1.49
CA LEU A 182 22.75 19.59 -2.03
C LEU A 182 23.79 20.73 -1.96
N SER A 183 25.01 20.45 -1.52
CA SER A 183 26.09 21.43 -1.42
C SER A 183 26.75 21.63 -2.79
N PRO A 184 26.94 22.87 -3.26
CA PRO A 184 27.48 23.16 -4.59
C PRO A 184 28.97 22.80 -4.77
N GLU A 185 29.70 22.57 -3.67
CA GLU A 185 31.15 22.29 -3.69
C GLU A 185 31.49 20.80 -3.86
N ILE A 186 30.56 19.90 -3.53
CA ILE A 186 30.73 18.46 -3.71
C ILE A 186 30.19 18.13 -5.09
N LYS A 187 31.05 17.63 -6.00
CA LYS A 187 30.62 17.04 -7.29
C LYS A 187 29.45 16.09 -7.01
N LYS A 188 28.47 16.00 -7.91
CA LYS A 188 27.29 15.09 -7.82
C LYS A 188 27.67 13.61 -7.67
N VAL A 189 28.23 13.26 -6.52
CA VAL A 189 28.57 11.90 -6.11
C VAL A 189 27.33 11.39 -5.43
N VAL A 190 26.80 10.32 -5.99
CA VAL A 190 25.57 9.71 -5.54
C VAL A 190 25.98 8.53 -4.67
N ILE A 191 25.58 8.59 -3.41
CA ILE A 191 25.98 7.61 -2.39
C ILE A 191 24.84 6.60 -2.23
N PRO A 192 25.08 5.30 -2.40
CA PRO A 192 24.08 4.28 -2.10
C PRO A 192 23.77 4.26 -0.59
N GLY A 193 22.50 4.02 -0.27
CA GLY A 193 22.06 3.75 1.10
C GLY A 193 20.91 2.76 1.14
N ARG A 194 20.55 2.35 2.36
CA ARG A 194 19.47 1.40 2.62
C ARG A 194 18.54 1.94 3.69
N VAL A 195 17.23 1.87 3.46
CA VAL A 195 16.23 2.25 4.46
C VAL A 195 16.30 1.29 5.63
N GLU A 196 16.73 1.76 6.79
CA GLU A 196 16.83 0.94 8.01
C GLU A 196 15.50 0.95 8.79
N SER A 197 14.88 2.13 8.93
CA SER A 197 13.63 2.25 9.68
C SER A 197 12.71 3.34 9.14
N LEU A 198 11.41 3.13 9.36
CA LEU A 198 10.35 4.07 9.03
C LEU A 198 9.61 4.44 10.33
N GLY A 199 9.49 5.73 10.63
CA GLY A 199 8.72 6.23 11.76
C GLY A 199 7.25 5.78 11.69
N ASN A 200 6.59 5.58 12.83
CA ASN A 200 5.20 5.09 12.86
C ASN A 200 4.15 6.22 12.91
N ARG A 201 4.57 7.48 12.75
CA ARG A 201 3.73 8.67 12.84
C ARG A 201 4.18 9.73 11.85
N ILE A 202 3.25 10.60 11.49
CA ILE A 202 3.51 11.81 10.71
C ILE A 202 3.99 12.91 11.68
N VAL A 203 5.07 13.59 11.32
CA VAL A 203 5.69 14.68 12.07
C VAL A 203 5.91 15.90 11.17
N GLU A 204 5.94 17.08 11.76
CA GLU A 204 6.26 18.30 11.02
C GLU A 204 7.75 18.33 10.63
N TYR A 205 8.04 18.86 9.46
CA TYR A 205 9.40 18.99 8.95
C TYR A 205 10.21 19.95 9.83
N PRO A 206 11.51 19.65 10.08
CA PRO A 206 12.43 20.62 10.66
C PRO A 206 12.45 21.91 9.84
N GLU A 207 12.55 23.07 10.51
CA GLU A 207 12.51 24.38 9.85
C GLU A 207 13.50 24.50 8.67
N ARG A 208 14.71 23.93 8.82
CA ARG A 208 15.74 23.95 7.77
C ARG A 208 15.34 23.20 6.50
N LEU A 209 14.38 22.28 6.55
CA LEU A 209 13.89 21.51 5.41
C LEU A 209 12.59 22.08 4.82
N LYS A 210 11.93 23.05 5.47
CA LYS A 210 10.74 23.71 4.94
C LYS A 210 11.13 24.65 3.79
N ARG A 211 10.37 24.65 2.70
CA ARG A 211 10.56 25.58 1.57
C ARG A 211 10.26 27.03 1.97
N SER A 212 9.33 27.22 2.90
CA SER A 212 9.03 28.49 3.57
C SER A 212 8.85 28.22 5.06
N PRO A 213 9.51 28.96 5.97
CA PRO A 213 9.35 28.78 7.42
C PRO A 213 7.90 28.95 7.90
N LEU A 214 7.08 29.69 7.15
CA LEU A 214 5.68 30.00 7.47
C LEU A 214 4.68 28.93 7.04
N VAL A 215 5.11 27.93 6.26
CA VAL A 215 4.24 26.88 5.73
C VAL A 215 4.58 25.56 6.42
N SER A 216 3.64 25.03 7.20
CA SER A 216 3.79 23.71 7.81
C SER A 216 3.80 22.63 6.75
N ALA A 217 4.87 21.83 6.74
CA ALA A 217 5.02 20.65 5.91
C ALA A 217 5.11 19.44 6.84
N TRP A 218 4.35 18.39 6.52
CA TRP A 218 4.22 17.19 7.34
C TRP A 218 4.68 15.97 6.55
N GLY A 219 5.25 15.00 7.26
CA GLY A 219 5.58 13.72 6.64
C GLY A 219 6.16 12.73 7.63
N ARG A 220 6.58 11.59 7.09
CA ARG A 220 7.04 10.44 7.86
C ARG A 220 8.55 10.43 7.93
N GLU A 221 9.08 10.33 9.14
CA GLU A 221 10.53 10.24 9.37
C GLU A 221 11.07 8.89 8.89
N VAL A 222 12.22 8.90 8.23
CA VAL A 222 12.91 7.71 7.72
C VAL A 222 14.39 7.78 8.07
N MET A 223 14.93 6.66 8.55
CA MET A 223 16.37 6.50 8.77
C MET A 223 16.97 5.67 7.66
N ILE A 224 18.02 6.21 7.03
CA ILE A 224 18.73 5.58 5.93
C ILE A 224 20.17 5.34 6.38
N GLU A 225 20.61 4.09 6.30
CA GLU A 225 21.99 3.69 6.54
C GLU A 225 22.82 3.93 5.27
N LEU A 226 23.97 4.57 5.42
CA LEU A 226 24.92 4.85 4.34
C LEU A 226 26.03 3.79 4.31
N GLU A 227 26.61 3.57 3.13
CA GLU A 227 27.84 2.77 3.03
C GLU A 227 29.04 3.51 3.66
N GLU A 228 29.97 2.76 4.27
CA GLU A 228 30.97 3.26 5.23
C GLU A 228 31.93 4.35 4.69
N ASN A 229 32.05 4.48 3.37
CA ASN A 229 32.88 5.49 2.70
C ASN A 229 32.01 6.54 1.99
N ASN A 230 31.71 7.63 2.69
CA ASN A 230 31.06 8.81 2.12
C ASN A 230 31.76 10.10 2.54
N GLU A 231 31.68 11.11 1.68
CA GLU A 231 32.28 12.44 1.90
C GLU A 231 31.30 13.45 2.52
N LEU A 232 30.15 12.97 3.02
CA LEU A 232 29.12 13.84 3.58
C LEU A 232 29.54 14.42 4.93
N LEU A 233 29.12 15.65 5.18
CA LEU A 233 29.35 16.34 6.45
C LEU A 233 28.16 16.17 7.40
N LEU A 234 28.43 16.18 8.71
CA LEU A 234 27.37 16.14 9.72
C LEU A 234 26.46 17.38 9.61
N GLY A 235 25.15 17.14 9.45
CA GLY A 235 24.15 18.20 9.33
C GLY A 235 24.01 18.82 7.93
N GLU A 236 24.73 18.26 6.96
CA GLU A 236 24.58 18.59 5.54
C GLU A 236 23.17 18.27 5.03
N LYS A 237 22.68 19.11 4.11
CA LYS A 237 21.40 18.87 3.46
C LYS A 237 21.63 17.93 2.28
N VAL A 238 20.86 16.86 2.25
CA VAL A 238 20.92 15.86 1.21
C VAL A 238 19.55 15.63 0.59
N SER A 239 19.52 15.22 -0.67
CA SER A 239 18.36 14.71 -1.36
C SER A 239 18.41 13.19 -1.38
N VAL A 240 17.27 12.53 -1.20
CA VAL A 240 17.15 11.07 -1.26
C VAL A 240 16.29 10.72 -2.45
N LEU A 241 16.80 9.84 -3.30
CA LEU A 241 16.20 9.38 -4.56
C LEU A 241 15.95 7.88 -4.44
N LEU A 242 14.82 7.40 -4.97
CA LEU A 242 14.52 5.96 -5.02
C LEU A 242 15.24 5.28 -6.20
N ASP A 243 15.43 6.01 -7.31
CA ASP A 243 16.06 5.51 -8.54
C ASP A 243 17.49 6.03 -8.72
N GLN A 244 18.34 5.24 -9.39
CA GLN A 244 19.70 5.65 -9.75
C GLN A 244 19.65 6.77 -10.80
N PRO A 245 20.30 7.92 -10.56
CA PRO A 245 20.50 8.91 -11.62
C PRO A 245 21.53 8.38 -12.65
N GLU A 246 21.13 8.29 -13.92
CA GLU A 246 22.04 7.89 -15.02
C GLU A 246 23.18 8.91 -15.21
N SER A 247 24.41 8.41 -15.32
CA SER A 247 25.63 9.20 -15.49
C SER A 247 25.79 9.69 -16.94
N TRP A 248 26.22 10.95 -17.11
CA TRP A 248 25.97 11.83 -18.25
C TRP A 248 27.22 12.16 -19.08
N ILE A 249 28.06 11.19 -19.45
CA ILE A 249 29.29 11.46 -20.22
C ILE A 249 29.17 11.00 -21.69
N ASP A 250 29.47 11.95 -22.59
CA ASP A 250 29.67 11.90 -24.05
C ASP A 250 28.45 12.05 -24.99
N VAL A 251 28.16 13.29 -25.44
CA VAL A 251 28.44 13.84 -26.80
C VAL A 251 28.16 15.37 -26.85
N LEU A 252 29.23 16.18 -26.86
CA LEU A 252 29.56 17.46 -27.58
C LEU A 252 28.51 18.54 -28.02
N PRO A 253 28.93 19.79 -28.37
CA PRO A 253 28.38 21.04 -27.82
C PRO A 253 27.74 21.98 -28.85
N GLY A 254 26.86 22.87 -28.41
CA GLY A 254 26.33 23.93 -29.27
C GLY A 254 25.10 24.64 -28.70
N LEU A 255 25.35 25.59 -27.79
CA LEU A 255 24.60 26.81 -27.48
C LEU A 255 23.05 26.76 -27.37
N LEU A 256 22.60 27.20 -26.18
CA LEU A 256 21.25 27.60 -25.74
C LEU A 256 20.38 26.48 -25.14
N ARG A 257 20.76 26.00 -23.95
CA ARG A 257 19.82 25.37 -23.01
C ARG A 257 19.65 26.26 -21.77
N SER A 258 18.67 27.15 -21.83
CA SER A 258 18.10 27.79 -20.66
C SER A 258 17.39 26.75 -19.80
N LYS A 259 17.81 26.72 -18.53
CA LYS A 259 17.17 26.15 -17.34
C LYS A 259 15.66 25.88 -17.49
N VAL A 260 15.25 24.61 -17.46
CA VAL A 260 14.12 24.04 -16.68
C VAL A 260 14.29 22.52 -16.77
N LEU A 261 14.48 21.82 -15.65
CA LEU A 261 14.36 20.36 -15.59
C LEU A 261 13.56 20.00 -14.33
N ASN A 262 12.24 19.98 -14.51
CA ASN A 262 11.33 19.17 -13.70
C ASN A 262 11.47 17.74 -14.23
N ASN A 263 11.85 16.78 -13.37
CA ASN A 263 11.90 15.37 -13.77
C ASN A 263 10.48 14.85 -14.05
N PRO A 264 10.22 14.24 -15.23
CA PRO A 264 9.00 13.49 -15.48
C PRO A 264 9.07 12.14 -14.75
N ILE A 265 7.99 11.79 -14.06
CA ILE A 265 7.75 10.43 -13.53
C ILE A 265 7.57 9.52 -14.74
N ILE A 266 8.47 8.55 -14.94
CA ILE A 266 8.30 7.47 -15.92
C ILE A 266 7.76 6.26 -15.16
N GLU A 267 6.43 6.13 -15.08
CA GLU A 267 5.81 4.84 -14.74
C GLU A 267 5.78 3.94 -15.98
N SER A 268 6.10 2.66 -15.81
CA SER A 268 6.35 1.73 -16.91
C SER A 268 5.09 1.46 -17.74
N VAL A 269 5.00 2.05 -18.93
CA VAL A 269 4.04 1.61 -19.96
C VAL A 269 4.56 0.35 -20.63
N GLN A 270 3.82 -0.75 -20.54
CA GLN A 270 4.19 -2.01 -21.16
C GLN A 270 3.64 -2.07 -22.59
N ALA A 271 4.53 -1.93 -23.59
CA ALA A 271 4.21 -2.35 -24.95
C ALA A 271 4.22 -3.89 -25.01
N ARG A 272 3.15 -4.52 -25.52
CA ARG A 272 3.13 -5.97 -25.72
C ARG A 272 3.83 -6.32 -27.04
N ASN A 273 4.67 -7.36 -26.99
CA ASN A 273 5.37 -7.93 -28.15
C ASN A 273 4.36 -8.35 -29.23
N GLY A 274 4.22 -7.55 -30.28
CA GLY A 274 3.32 -7.85 -31.41
C GLY A 274 2.96 -6.65 -32.30
N SER A 275 3.12 -5.41 -31.83
CA SER A 275 2.90 -4.21 -32.65
C SER A 275 4.23 -3.54 -33.03
N ASP A 276 4.79 -3.91 -34.19
CA ASP A 276 6.03 -3.33 -34.76
C ASP A 276 5.95 -1.83 -35.10
N GLY A 277 4.90 -1.11 -34.66
CA GLY A 277 4.57 0.23 -35.13
C GLY A 277 4.37 1.33 -34.09
N VAL A 278 4.42 1.05 -32.77
CA VAL A 278 4.17 2.10 -31.77
C VAL A 278 5.26 2.18 -30.73
N ARG A 279 5.87 3.37 -30.59
CA ARG A 279 6.87 3.68 -29.55
C ARG A 279 6.36 4.83 -28.68
N ILE A 280 6.36 4.61 -27.37
CA ILE A 280 6.04 5.67 -26.41
C ILE A 280 7.32 6.45 -26.14
N HIS A 281 7.23 7.77 -26.26
CA HIS A 281 8.36 8.65 -26.00
C HIS A 281 8.31 9.26 -24.60
N LYS A 282 7.11 9.46 -24.03
CA LYS A 282 6.95 10.08 -22.71
C LYS A 282 5.49 10.01 -22.19
N ILE A 283 5.30 9.71 -20.91
CA ILE A 283 4.14 10.20 -20.15
C ILE A 283 4.58 11.48 -19.45
N ILE A 284 3.89 12.57 -19.72
CA ILE A 284 4.11 13.86 -19.08
C ILE A 284 2.94 14.08 -18.12
N ALA A 285 3.19 13.97 -16.82
CA ALA A 285 2.29 14.58 -15.86
C ALA A 285 2.36 16.09 -16.08
N THR A 286 1.24 16.72 -16.39
CA THR A 286 1.15 18.18 -16.40
C THR A 286 1.28 18.66 -14.97
N GLY A 287 2.52 18.90 -14.55
CA GLY A 287 2.79 19.88 -13.50
C GLY A 287 2.40 21.24 -14.06
N LEU A 288 1.13 21.61 -13.93
CA LEU A 288 0.61 22.93 -14.26
C LEU A 288 1.38 23.98 -13.45
N GLN A 289 2.49 24.49 -14.00
CA GLN A 289 3.05 25.80 -13.65
C GLN A 289 2.32 26.88 -14.45
N ALA A 290 1.01 26.97 -14.27
CA ALA A 290 0.26 28.18 -14.56
C ALA A 290 -0.53 28.49 -13.29
N ALA A 291 -0.21 29.62 -12.65
CA ALA A 291 -0.65 30.02 -11.32
C ALA A 291 -2.17 30.31 -11.20
N ALA A 292 -3.03 29.67 -11.99
CA ALA A 292 -4.48 29.83 -11.98
C ALA A 292 -5.28 28.72 -12.68
N ALA A 293 -4.65 27.64 -13.19
CA ALA A 293 -5.42 26.53 -13.74
C ALA A 293 -5.74 25.55 -12.61
N ASP A 294 -6.96 25.64 -12.09
CA ASP A 294 -7.59 24.56 -11.34
C ASP A 294 -7.43 23.23 -12.11
N SER A 295 -7.47 22.11 -11.40
CA SER A 295 -7.32 20.76 -11.94
C SER A 295 -8.37 20.45 -13.02
N ILE A 296 -8.12 20.83 -14.27
CA ILE A 296 -9.01 20.57 -15.40
C ILE A 296 -9.00 19.07 -15.71
N GLU A 297 -10.19 18.50 -15.82
CA GLU A 297 -10.43 17.14 -16.30
C GLU A 297 -10.64 17.16 -17.82
N ALA A 298 -9.66 16.69 -18.57
CA ALA A 298 -9.67 16.59 -20.01
C ALA A 298 -10.48 15.37 -20.47
N SER A 299 -11.51 15.62 -21.28
CA SER A 299 -12.36 14.56 -21.84
C SER A 299 -12.01 14.24 -23.29
N GLY A 300 -11.68 15.26 -24.08
CA GLY A 300 -11.39 15.10 -25.52
C GLY A 300 -10.27 16.00 -26.00
N VAL A 301 -9.52 15.55 -27.00
CA VAL A 301 -8.46 16.34 -27.65
C VAL A 301 -8.46 16.15 -29.16
N VAL A 302 -8.19 17.20 -29.93
CA VAL A 302 -8.06 17.15 -31.39
C VAL A 302 -6.86 17.96 -31.87
N TRP A 303 -6.24 17.50 -32.95
CA TRP A 303 -5.18 18.23 -33.63
C TRP A 303 -5.73 19.17 -34.70
N ASP A 304 -5.32 20.43 -34.66
CA ASP A 304 -5.66 21.43 -35.69
C ASP A 304 -4.52 21.57 -36.71
N PRO A 305 -4.68 21.05 -37.94
CA PRO A 305 -3.62 21.09 -38.95
C PRO A 305 -3.36 22.50 -39.50
N VAL A 306 -4.29 23.44 -39.34
CA VAL A 306 -4.16 24.81 -39.87
C VAL A 306 -3.29 25.66 -38.96
N THR A 307 -3.54 25.59 -37.65
CA THR A 307 -2.80 26.38 -36.66
C THR A 307 -1.65 25.62 -36.00
N ASN A 308 -1.53 24.33 -36.27
CA ASN A 308 -0.49 23.46 -35.70
C ASN A 308 -0.52 23.47 -34.15
N VAL A 309 -1.73 23.35 -33.59
CA VAL A 309 -1.97 23.27 -32.12
C VAL A 309 -2.99 22.19 -31.81
N TYR A 310 -3.06 21.78 -30.55
CA TYR A 310 -4.11 20.90 -30.07
C TYR A 310 -5.23 21.72 -29.44
N TRP A 311 -6.47 21.29 -29.61
CA TRP A 311 -7.63 21.78 -28.88
C TRP A 311 -8.14 20.69 -27.95
N MET A 312 -8.51 21.06 -26.74
CA MET A 312 -9.04 20.15 -25.72
C MET A 312 -10.32 20.73 -25.13
N ILE A 313 -11.19 19.83 -24.70
CA ILE A 313 -12.43 20.10 -23.96
C ILE A 313 -12.37 19.43 -22.60
N SER A 314 -13.24 19.88 -21.69
CA SER A 314 -13.44 19.33 -20.36
C SER A 314 -14.92 19.09 -20.13
N ASP A 315 -15.26 18.08 -19.34
CA ASP A 315 -16.61 17.79 -18.87
C ASP A 315 -17.10 18.78 -17.79
N GLU A 316 -16.17 19.46 -17.12
CA GLU A 316 -16.44 20.42 -16.05
C GLU A 316 -16.97 21.77 -16.55
N ASP A 317 -16.64 22.18 -17.79
CA ASP A 317 -17.01 23.48 -18.34
C ASP A 317 -17.20 23.54 -19.87
N SER A 318 -17.57 24.71 -20.39
CA SER A 318 -17.82 24.94 -21.82
C SER A 318 -16.68 25.72 -22.52
N TYR A 319 -15.45 25.63 -22.03
CA TYR A 319 -14.31 26.32 -22.65
C TYR A 319 -13.57 25.43 -23.65
N LEU A 320 -12.88 26.07 -24.60
CA LEU A 320 -11.88 25.41 -25.42
C LEU A 320 -10.49 25.72 -24.88
N TYR A 321 -9.68 24.69 -24.72
CA TYR A 321 -8.31 24.80 -24.24
C TYR A 321 -7.34 24.56 -25.39
N GLN A 322 -6.44 25.51 -25.62
CA GLN A 322 -5.36 25.34 -26.58
C GLN A 322 -4.15 24.72 -25.88
N LEU A 323 -3.58 23.68 -26.47
CA LEU A 323 -2.35 23.06 -25.98
C LEU A 323 -1.23 23.17 -27.00
N ASN A 324 -0.01 23.36 -26.48
CA ASN A 324 1.20 23.31 -27.28
C ASN A 324 1.65 21.86 -27.57
N ALA A 325 2.76 21.73 -28.30
CA ALA A 325 3.36 20.42 -28.63
C ALA A 325 3.79 19.63 -27.38
N GLN A 326 3.98 20.27 -26.23
CA GLN A 326 4.34 19.64 -24.97
C GLN A 326 3.12 19.19 -24.15
N GLY A 327 1.90 19.58 -24.55
CA GLY A 327 0.67 19.28 -23.80
C GLY A 327 0.35 20.29 -22.70
N GLU A 328 1.03 21.44 -22.70
CA GLU A 328 0.75 22.52 -21.76
C GLU A 328 -0.40 23.38 -22.29
N ILE A 329 -1.33 23.75 -21.41
CA ILE A 329 -2.42 24.68 -21.74
C ILE A 329 -1.83 26.07 -21.91
N VAL A 330 -1.88 26.61 -23.14
CA VAL A 330 -1.37 27.94 -23.47
C VAL A 330 -2.47 29.00 -23.51
N GLN A 331 -3.71 28.59 -23.72
CA GLN A 331 -4.85 29.50 -23.81
C GLN A 331 -6.14 28.80 -23.40
N ARG A 332 -6.99 29.51 -22.65
CA ARG A 332 -8.40 29.16 -22.41
C ARG A 332 -9.26 30.13 -23.23
N LEU A 333 -10.16 29.59 -24.06
CA LEU A 333 -11.00 30.34 -24.96
C LEU A 333 -12.48 30.16 -24.58
N GLU A 334 -13.13 31.26 -24.23
CA GLU A 334 -14.58 31.32 -24.04
C GLU A 334 -15.25 31.46 -25.41
N ILE A 335 -16.18 30.56 -25.72
CA ILE A 335 -16.95 30.61 -26.96
C ILE A 335 -18.34 31.14 -26.64
N ASN A 336 -18.60 32.38 -27.05
CA ASN A 336 -19.91 33.00 -26.88
C ASN A 336 -21.01 32.13 -27.53
N GLY A 337 -21.97 31.69 -26.72
CA GLY A 337 -23.08 30.84 -27.18
C GLY A 337 -22.86 29.33 -26.96
N LEU A 338 -21.63 28.89 -26.70
CA LEU A 338 -21.36 27.50 -26.36
C LEU A 338 -21.89 27.21 -24.95
N ARG A 339 -22.90 26.34 -24.87
CA ARG A 339 -23.53 25.90 -23.61
C ARG A 339 -23.78 24.40 -23.71
N ILE A 340 -22.77 23.64 -23.32
CA ILE A 340 -22.78 22.17 -23.33
C ILE A 340 -22.32 21.70 -21.95
N ASP A 341 -23.01 20.71 -21.40
CA ASP A 341 -22.60 20.06 -20.16
C ASP A 341 -22.08 18.67 -20.57
N ASP A 342 -21.05 18.14 -19.88
CA ASP A 342 -20.54 16.77 -20.12
C ASP A 342 -19.99 16.59 -21.54
N ALA A 343 -19.11 17.50 -21.97
CA ALA A 343 -18.51 17.46 -23.29
C ALA A 343 -17.44 16.35 -23.34
N GLU A 344 -17.71 15.28 -24.08
CA GLU A 344 -16.85 14.07 -24.07
C GLU A 344 -15.87 14.03 -25.24
N SER A 345 -16.33 14.38 -26.44
CA SER A 345 -15.50 14.25 -27.65
C SER A 345 -15.49 15.51 -28.48
N ILE A 346 -14.37 15.68 -29.19
CA ILE A 346 -14.06 16.82 -30.06
C ILE A 346 -13.45 16.34 -31.37
N SER A 347 -13.89 16.89 -32.50
CA SER A 347 -13.29 16.58 -33.81
C SER A 347 -13.25 17.81 -34.73
N ILE A 348 -12.42 17.75 -35.77
CA ILE A 348 -12.29 18.81 -36.79
C ILE A 348 -12.47 18.19 -38.18
N ASP A 349 -13.31 18.83 -39.01
CA ASP A 349 -13.48 18.52 -40.43
C ASP A 349 -13.50 19.84 -41.22
N GLY A 350 -12.47 20.06 -42.03
CA GLY A 350 -12.25 21.33 -42.74
C GLY A 350 -12.17 22.54 -41.80
N ASP A 351 -13.07 23.51 -42.01
CA ASP A 351 -13.17 24.74 -41.22
C ASP A 351 -14.16 24.65 -40.05
N CYS A 352 -14.64 23.44 -39.73
CA CYS A 352 -15.58 23.22 -38.64
C CYS A 352 -14.95 22.38 -37.53
N LEU A 353 -15.24 22.75 -36.27
CA LEU A 353 -14.94 22.00 -35.07
C LEU A 353 -16.24 21.53 -34.44
N TYR A 354 -16.29 20.26 -34.06
CA TYR A 354 -17.48 19.61 -33.54
C TYR A 354 -17.24 19.15 -32.10
N ILE A 355 -18.24 19.33 -31.24
CA ILE A 355 -18.19 18.91 -29.84
C ILE A 355 -19.46 18.14 -29.53
N SER A 356 -19.34 16.95 -28.95
CA SER A 356 -20.49 16.12 -28.53
C SER A 356 -20.51 15.95 -27.02
N ALA A 357 -21.71 15.91 -26.45
CA ALA A 357 -21.91 15.50 -25.07
C ALA A 357 -22.10 13.98 -24.94
N SER A 358 -21.93 13.44 -23.72
CA SER A 358 -22.06 12.00 -23.41
C SER A 358 -23.41 11.38 -23.76
N LEU A 359 -24.48 12.18 -23.81
CA LEU A 359 -25.86 11.70 -23.81
C LEU A 359 -26.26 10.82 -22.60
N SER A 360 -25.40 10.71 -21.58
CA SER A 360 -25.63 9.85 -20.42
C SER A 360 -26.79 10.34 -19.54
N PHE A 361 -27.59 9.39 -19.08
CA PHE A 361 -28.68 9.67 -18.13
C PHE A 361 -28.12 9.77 -16.71
N ASN A 362 -28.65 10.71 -15.93
CA ASN A 362 -28.25 10.82 -14.52
C ASN A 362 -28.85 9.67 -13.67
N LYS A 363 -28.46 9.59 -12.40
CA LYS A 363 -28.97 8.58 -11.43
C LYS A 363 -30.50 8.58 -11.26
N ALA A 364 -31.19 9.65 -11.65
CA ALA A 364 -32.65 9.77 -11.62
C ALA A 364 -33.32 9.38 -12.96
N GLY A 365 -32.55 8.88 -13.94
CA GLY A 365 -33.04 8.53 -15.27
C GLY A 365 -33.41 9.75 -16.12
N VAL A 366 -32.85 10.93 -15.84
CA VAL A 366 -33.14 12.17 -16.56
C VAL A 366 -31.94 12.59 -17.40
N LEU A 367 -32.19 12.82 -18.70
CA LEU A 367 -31.22 13.39 -19.63
C LEU A 367 -31.42 14.91 -19.74
N LYS A 368 -30.44 15.68 -19.26
CA LYS A 368 -30.49 17.16 -19.29
C LYS A 368 -30.38 17.67 -20.73
N ASN A 369 -31.15 18.71 -21.08
CA ASN A 369 -31.10 19.32 -22.43
C ASN A 369 -29.69 19.73 -22.89
N ARG A 370 -28.81 20.18 -21.98
CA ARG A 370 -27.44 20.57 -22.33
C ARG A 370 -26.52 19.39 -22.63
N ARG A 371 -26.80 18.20 -22.09
CA ARG A 371 -26.11 16.93 -22.38
C ARG A 371 -26.62 16.25 -23.65
N ARG A 372 -27.50 16.88 -24.42
CA ARG A 372 -28.10 16.30 -25.65
C ARG A 372 -27.47 16.81 -26.94
N LYS A 373 -26.40 17.59 -26.83
CA LYS A 373 -25.96 18.48 -27.90
C LYS A 373 -24.82 17.87 -28.70
N LEU A 374 -24.92 18.05 -30.02
CA LEU A 374 -23.77 18.10 -30.92
C LEU A 374 -23.65 19.54 -31.42
N VAL A 375 -22.53 20.19 -31.15
CA VAL A 375 -22.29 21.61 -31.46
C VAL A 375 -21.31 21.71 -32.61
N ARG A 376 -21.56 22.63 -33.55
CA ARG A 376 -20.65 23.02 -34.63
C ARG A 376 -20.14 24.43 -34.41
N LEU A 377 -18.82 24.56 -34.37
CA LEU A 377 -18.10 25.84 -34.36
C LEU A 377 -17.48 26.07 -35.74
N GLN A 378 -17.52 27.32 -36.19
CA GLN A 378 -16.92 27.75 -37.44
C GLN A 378 -15.58 28.42 -37.16
N ARG A 379 -14.56 28.07 -37.95
CA ARG A 379 -13.27 28.76 -37.91
C ARG A 379 -13.40 30.18 -38.43
N GLU A 380 -12.84 31.12 -37.68
CA GLU A 380 -12.63 32.50 -38.08
C GLU A 380 -11.16 32.91 -37.90
N LYS A 381 -10.79 34.11 -38.37
CA LYS A 381 -9.41 34.62 -38.31
C LYS A 381 -8.82 34.67 -36.89
N LYS A 382 -9.67 34.77 -35.86
CA LYS A 382 -9.27 34.93 -34.46
C LYS A 382 -9.57 33.71 -33.58
N GLY A 383 -9.96 32.57 -34.17
CA GLY A 383 -10.26 31.35 -33.43
C GLY A 383 -11.56 30.72 -33.89
N TRP A 384 -12.34 30.19 -32.93
CA TRP A 384 -13.59 29.49 -33.18
C TRP A 384 -14.78 30.35 -32.77
N VAL A 385 -15.85 30.29 -33.55
CA VAL A 385 -17.10 30.99 -33.25
C VAL A 385 -18.25 29.97 -33.28
N TYR A 386 -19.16 30.07 -32.31
CA TYR A 386 -20.37 29.27 -32.29
C TYR A 386 -21.18 29.49 -33.56
N GLN A 387 -21.57 28.40 -34.23
CA GLN A 387 -22.39 28.47 -35.43
C GLN A 387 -23.78 27.89 -35.21
N GLN A 388 -23.87 26.64 -34.75
CA GLN A 388 -25.15 25.95 -34.55
C GLN A 388 -25.01 24.73 -33.64
N GLU A 389 -26.13 24.20 -33.16
CA GLU A 389 -26.21 22.96 -32.40
C GLU A 389 -27.40 22.10 -32.86
N VAL A 390 -27.33 20.79 -32.62
CA VAL A 390 -28.45 19.86 -32.81
C VAL A 390 -28.67 19.03 -31.55
N ASP A 391 -29.93 18.73 -31.23
CA ASP A 391 -30.29 17.74 -30.20
C ASP A 391 -30.06 16.33 -30.78
N LEU A 392 -28.88 15.79 -30.51
CA LEU A 392 -28.42 14.51 -31.03
C LEU A 392 -29.30 13.35 -30.55
N TYR A 393 -29.76 13.40 -29.30
CA TYR A 393 -30.66 12.37 -28.77
C TYR A 393 -32.00 12.38 -29.53
N LYS A 394 -32.58 13.55 -29.78
CA LYS A 394 -33.80 13.68 -30.60
C LYS A 394 -33.56 13.22 -32.04
N ALA A 395 -32.39 13.47 -32.61
CA ALA A 395 -32.04 12.97 -33.94
C ALA A 395 -32.02 11.43 -33.96
N LEU A 396 -31.40 10.78 -32.97
CA LEU A 396 -31.42 9.32 -32.82
C LEU A 396 -32.85 8.79 -32.66
N GLN A 397 -33.72 9.46 -31.89
CA GLN A 397 -35.14 9.09 -31.79
C GLN A 397 -35.90 9.26 -33.11
N THR A 398 -35.54 10.25 -33.91
CA THR A 398 -36.17 10.46 -35.23
C THR A 398 -35.76 9.37 -36.20
N LEU A 399 -34.50 8.91 -36.12
CA LEU A 399 -33.99 7.79 -36.89
C LEU A 399 -34.81 6.51 -36.65
N THR A 400 -35.24 6.20 -35.43
CA THR A 400 -36.04 4.97 -35.18
C THR A 400 -37.38 4.92 -35.93
N HIS A 401 -37.84 6.04 -36.49
CA HIS A 401 -39.06 6.12 -37.30
C HIS A 401 -38.79 6.14 -38.80
N SER A 402 -37.52 6.17 -39.23
CA SER A 402 -37.16 6.16 -40.64
C SER A 402 -37.28 4.76 -41.24
N ASP A 403 -37.83 4.70 -42.45
CA ASP A 403 -37.91 3.48 -43.27
C ASP A 403 -36.58 3.16 -43.97
N SER A 404 -35.62 4.10 -43.96
CA SER A 404 -34.33 3.94 -44.64
C SER A 404 -33.27 3.18 -43.81
N LEU A 405 -33.59 2.80 -42.57
CA LEU A 405 -32.67 2.07 -41.69
C LEU A 405 -32.81 0.57 -41.88
N ASP A 406 -31.68 -0.14 -41.89
CA ASP A 406 -31.69 -1.59 -41.77
C ASP A 406 -32.24 -2.02 -40.40
N ALA A 407 -32.76 -3.25 -40.35
CA ALA A 407 -33.44 -3.77 -39.17
C ALA A 407 -32.53 -3.86 -37.94
N ARG A 408 -31.21 -4.11 -38.12
CA ARG A 408 -30.25 -4.23 -37.02
C ARG A 408 -30.01 -2.86 -36.39
N THR A 409 -29.70 -1.85 -37.20
CA THR A 409 -29.49 -0.48 -36.72
C THR A 409 -30.74 0.08 -36.07
N LYS A 410 -31.92 -0.12 -36.69
CA LYS A 410 -33.20 0.32 -36.13
C LYS A 410 -33.45 -0.28 -34.75
N SER A 411 -33.22 -1.59 -34.60
CA SER A 411 -33.42 -2.29 -33.32
C SER A 411 -32.46 -1.78 -32.25
N PHE A 412 -31.19 -1.59 -32.57
CA PHE A 412 -30.17 -1.08 -31.64
C PHE A 412 -30.53 0.32 -31.13
N ILE A 413 -30.82 1.27 -32.02
CA ILE A 413 -31.16 2.64 -31.63
C ILE A 413 -32.49 2.67 -30.85
N THR A 414 -33.46 1.85 -31.24
CA THR A 414 -34.75 1.76 -30.53
C THR A 414 -34.56 1.26 -29.10
N MET A 415 -33.80 0.18 -28.92
CA MET A 415 -33.45 -0.35 -27.60
C MET A 415 -32.72 0.71 -26.77
N ALA A 416 -31.65 1.30 -27.32
CA ALA A 416 -30.84 2.29 -26.61
C ALA A 416 -31.66 3.49 -26.13
N THR A 417 -32.54 4.01 -27.00
CA THR A 417 -33.36 5.18 -26.68
C THR A 417 -34.53 4.86 -25.74
N GLN A 418 -35.18 3.69 -25.86
CA GLN A 418 -36.30 3.29 -25.01
C GLN A 418 -35.85 2.89 -23.60
N GLU A 419 -34.70 2.23 -23.47
CA GLU A 419 -34.15 1.81 -22.19
C GLU A 419 -33.38 2.91 -21.46
N ALA A 420 -33.28 4.11 -22.05
CA ALA A 420 -32.50 5.22 -21.52
C ALA A 420 -31.02 4.82 -21.26
N SER A 421 -30.46 4.01 -22.15
CA SER A 421 -29.10 3.47 -22.04
C SER A 421 -28.11 4.09 -23.03
N VAL A 422 -28.52 5.12 -23.80
CA VAL A 422 -27.62 5.84 -24.72
C VAL A 422 -26.52 6.53 -23.92
N ASP A 423 -25.27 6.19 -24.24
CA ASP A 423 -24.06 6.83 -23.74
C ASP A 423 -22.99 6.80 -24.84
N ILE A 424 -22.57 7.98 -25.28
CA ILE A 424 -21.68 8.23 -26.42
C ILE A 424 -20.49 9.04 -25.92
N GLU A 425 -19.33 8.41 -25.80
CA GLU A 425 -18.11 9.12 -25.40
C GLU A 425 -17.29 9.56 -26.61
N ALA A 426 -17.34 8.81 -27.72
CA ALA A 426 -16.51 9.09 -28.89
C ALA A 426 -17.31 9.62 -30.08
N HIS A 427 -16.79 10.64 -30.78
CA HIS A 427 -17.27 11.03 -32.09
C HIS A 427 -16.15 11.45 -33.02
N GLN A 428 -16.35 11.24 -34.32
CA GLN A 428 -15.50 11.83 -35.35
C GLN A 428 -16.36 12.30 -36.51
N VAL A 429 -16.06 13.50 -37.02
CA VAL A 429 -16.55 13.96 -38.31
C VAL A 429 -15.46 13.80 -39.37
N ARG A 430 -15.84 13.26 -40.53
CA ARG A 430 -14.97 13.14 -41.70
C ARG A 430 -15.82 13.21 -42.96
N ASP A 431 -15.47 14.10 -43.87
CA ASP A 431 -16.10 14.20 -45.20
C ASP A 431 -17.64 14.36 -45.11
N ASN A 432 -18.11 15.23 -44.20
CA ASN A 432 -19.55 15.44 -43.91
C ASN A 432 -20.31 14.18 -43.39
N VAL A 433 -19.58 13.19 -42.85
CA VAL A 433 -20.14 12.00 -42.20
C VAL A 433 -19.79 12.04 -40.71
N LEU A 434 -20.78 11.74 -39.86
CA LEU A 434 -20.61 11.65 -38.41
C LEU A 434 -20.51 10.19 -37.99
N TYR A 435 -19.46 9.86 -37.26
CA TYR A 435 -19.27 8.57 -36.60
C TYR A 435 -19.46 8.75 -35.10
N LEU A 436 -20.24 7.88 -34.47
CA LEU A 436 -20.52 7.89 -33.03
C LEU A 436 -20.13 6.56 -32.41
N GLY A 437 -19.20 6.57 -31.46
CA GLY A 437 -18.81 5.41 -30.67
C GLY A 437 -19.62 5.34 -29.38
N PHE A 438 -20.34 4.25 -29.19
CA PHE A 438 -21.18 4.03 -28.02
C PHE A 438 -20.33 3.40 -26.90
N LYS A 439 -20.36 4.02 -25.72
CA LYS A 439 -19.94 3.39 -24.47
C LYS A 439 -21.00 2.43 -23.97
N SER A 440 -22.26 2.84 -24.06
CA SER A 440 -23.42 1.98 -23.84
C SER A 440 -24.62 2.41 -24.69
N PRO A 441 -25.54 1.49 -25.03
CA PRO A 441 -25.44 0.06 -24.80
C PRO A 441 -24.43 -0.61 -25.74
N LEU A 442 -23.89 -1.75 -25.30
CA LEU A 442 -23.13 -2.64 -26.17
C LEU A 442 -24.09 -3.51 -26.99
N ASN A 443 -23.62 -4.01 -28.14
CA ASN A 443 -24.38 -4.95 -28.95
C ASN A 443 -24.26 -6.40 -28.39
N SER A 444 -24.97 -7.35 -28.99
CA SER A 444 -24.94 -8.78 -28.63
C SER A 444 -23.50 -9.29 -28.47
N GLY A 445 -23.20 -9.90 -27.32
CA GLY A 445 -21.85 -10.41 -27.03
C GLY A 445 -20.87 -9.36 -26.52
N SER A 446 -21.36 -8.25 -25.96
CA SER A 446 -20.54 -7.16 -25.41
C SER A 446 -19.67 -6.46 -26.45
N GLU A 447 -20.17 -6.35 -27.68
CA GLU A 447 -19.47 -5.68 -28.78
C GLU A 447 -19.69 -4.17 -28.71
N SER A 448 -18.60 -3.42 -28.85
CA SER A 448 -18.63 -1.97 -29.03
C SER A 448 -19.19 -1.62 -30.41
N VAL A 449 -19.97 -0.54 -30.48
CA VAL A 449 -20.71 -0.13 -31.68
C VAL A 449 -20.24 1.24 -32.14
N ILE A 450 -19.93 1.36 -33.44
CA ILE A 450 -19.78 2.65 -34.12
C ILE A 450 -20.94 2.82 -35.09
N LEU A 451 -21.76 3.82 -34.83
CA LEU A 451 -22.83 4.26 -35.72
C LEU A 451 -22.29 5.29 -36.71
N ARG A 452 -22.62 5.15 -37.98
CA ARG A 452 -22.37 6.14 -39.02
C ARG A 452 -23.67 6.86 -39.36
N ILE A 453 -23.62 8.19 -39.41
CA ILE A 453 -24.72 9.05 -39.86
C ILE A 453 -24.22 9.86 -41.07
N ASP A 454 -24.87 9.66 -42.21
CA ASP A 454 -24.54 10.34 -43.45
C ASP A 454 -25.14 11.75 -43.50
N ASP A 455 -24.46 12.64 -44.22
CA ASP A 455 -24.89 14.00 -44.48
C ASP A 455 -25.14 14.83 -43.21
N LEU A 456 -24.06 15.11 -42.49
CA LEU A 456 -24.08 15.89 -41.26
C LEU A 456 -24.67 17.29 -41.47
N ALA A 457 -24.45 17.91 -42.62
CA ALA A 457 -25.08 19.19 -42.97
C ALA A 457 -26.62 19.12 -42.94
N SER A 458 -27.20 18.05 -43.48
CA SER A 458 -28.65 17.79 -43.40
C SER A 458 -29.11 17.57 -41.96
N LEU A 459 -28.36 16.82 -41.15
CA LEU A 459 -28.68 16.60 -39.74
C LEU A 459 -28.87 17.93 -38.98
N PHE A 460 -27.93 18.86 -39.15
CA PHE A 460 -28.03 20.17 -38.52
C PHE A 460 -29.10 21.08 -39.13
N SER A 461 -29.45 20.87 -40.40
CA SER A 461 -30.56 21.57 -41.05
C SER A 461 -31.93 21.02 -40.64
N GLY A 462 -31.96 19.97 -39.79
CA GLY A 462 -33.19 19.28 -39.38
C GLY A 462 -33.81 18.44 -40.49
N LEU A 463 -33.05 18.12 -41.54
CA LEU A 463 -33.48 17.29 -42.65
C LEU A 463 -33.27 15.80 -42.31
N PRO A 464 -34.04 14.88 -42.91
CA PRO A 464 -33.85 13.45 -42.73
C PRO A 464 -32.45 13.01 -43.16
N VAL A 465 -31.81 12.18 -42.34
CA VAL A 465 -30.48 11.60 -42.60
C VAL A 465 -30.54 10.07 -42.59
N ARG A 466 -29.54 9.44 -43.19
CA ARG A 466 -29.36 7.98 -43.14
C ARG A 466 -28.37 7.63 -42.05
N ALA A 467 -28.57 6.49 -41.41
CA ALA A 467 -27.63 5.96 -40.45
C ALA A 467 -27.53 4.43 -40.57
N GLU A 468 -26.38 3.88 -40.21
CA GLU A 468 -26.13 2.44 -40.17
C GLU A 468 -25.12 2.13 -39.05
N ILE A 469 -25.22 0.95 -38.43
CA ILE A 469 -24.13 0.39 -37.63
C ILE A 469 -22.99 0.08 -38.60
N TRP A 470 -21.98 0.94 -38.59
CA TRP A 470 -20.86 0.84 -39.50
C TRP A 470 -19.83 -0.20 -39.05
N ARG A 471 -19.62 -0.31 -37.74
CA ARG A 471 -18.80 -1.35 -37.12
C ARG A 471 -19.40 -1.84 -35.81
N SER A 472 -19.21 -3.13 -35.57
CA SER A 472 -19.43 -3.82 -34.30
C SER A 472 -18.19 -4.68 -34.07
N PHE A 473 -17.55 -4.58 -32.91
CA PHE A 473 -16.31 -5.29 -32.63
C PHE A 473 -16.10 -5.53 -31.15
N GLN A 474 -15.31 -6.54 -30.81
CA GLN A 474 -14.85 -6.78 -29.47
C GLN A 474 -13.71 -5.83 -29.11
N LEU A 475 -13.87 -5.14 -27.99
CA LEU A 475 -12.86 -4.31 -27.35
C LEU A 475 -12.57 -4.92 -25.97
N ASP A 476 -11.36 -5.42 -25.79
CA ASP A 476 -10.94 -6.10 -24.56
C ASP A 476 -9.51 -5.72 -24.16
N ASP A 477 -9.11 -6.14 -22.97
CA ASP A 477 -7.79 -5.93 -22.37
C ASP A 477 -6.60 -6.63 -23.07
N GLY A 478 -6.81 -7.18 -24.26
CA GLY A 478 -5.80 -7.87 -25.07
C GLY A 478 -5.67 -9.35 -24.74
N ASP A 479 -5.99 -9.76 -23.52
CA ASP A 479 -6.13 -11.18 -23.14
C ASP A 479 -7.56 -11.71 -23.36
N GLY A 480 -8.52 -10.79 -23.58
CA GLY A 480 -9.93 -11.13 -23.72
C GLY A 480 -10.61 -11.41 -22.39
N SER A 481 -10.00 -10.98 -21.28
CA SER A 481 -10.50 -11.30 -19.94
C SER A 481 -11.56 -10.31 -19.47
N ASN A 482 -11.38 -9.03 -19.84
CA ASN A 482 -12.30 -7.94 -19.50
C ASN A 482 -12.80 -7.24 -20.76
N THR A 483 -14.08 -6.90 -20.78
CA THR A 483 -14.68 -6.02 -21.80
C THR A 483 -14.34 -4.58 -21.47
N MET A 484 -13.81 -3.86 -22.46
CA MET A 484 -13.54 -2.43 -22.37
C MET A 484 -14.62 -1.63 -23.09
N THR A 485 -14.85 -0.40 -22.65
CA THR A 485 -15.75 0.55 -23.35
C THR A 485 -14.94 1.62 -24.07
N ILE A 486 -15.47 2.11 -25.20
CA ILE A 486 -14.84 3.21 -25.95
C ILE A 486 -14.92 4.49 -25.12
N SER A 487 -13.80 5.22 -25.05
CA SER A 487 -13.74 6.59 -24.50
C SER A 487 -13.62 7.63 -25.62
N ASP A 488 -12.70 7.45 -26.57
CA ASP A 488 -12.58 8.34 -27.74
C ASP A 488 -12.09 7.57 -28.98
N MET A 489 -12.21 8.19 -30.16
CA MET A 489 -11.78 7.60 -31.42
C MET A 489 -11.26 8.61 -32.42
N ILE A 490 -10.28 8.21 -33.21
CA ILE A 490 -9.76 9.04 -34.30
C ILE A 490 -9.41 8.20 -35.54
N PHE A 491 -9.73 8.75 -36.71
CA PHE A 491 -9.33 8.17 -37.98
C PHE A 491 -7.93 8.65 -38.39
N PHE A 492 -7.08 7.70 -38.77
CA PHE A 492 -5.77 7.98 -39.35
C PHE A 492 -5.51 7.03 -40.52
N GLY A 493 -5.64 7.56 -41.74
CA GLY A 493 -5.63 6.76 -42.96
C GLY A 493 -6.91 5.92 -43.11
N ASP A 494 -6.71 4.62 -43.27
CA ASP A 494 -7.73 3.56 -43.34
C ASP A 494 -7.98 2.87 -41.98
N LYS A 495 -7.29 3.34 -40.93
CA LYS A 495 -7.36 2.79 -39.57
C LYS A 495 -8.11 3.71 -38.63
N ILE A 496 -8.65 3.12 -37.58
CA ILE A 496 -9.20 3.83 -36.42
C ILE A 496 -8.35 3.50 -35.21
N TYR A 497 -8.00 4.53 -34.47
CA TYR A 497 -7.36 4.42 -33.18
C TYR A 497 -8.39 4.75 -32.10
N LEU A 498 -8.48 3.90 -31.08
CA LEU A 498 -9.49 3.96 -30.04
C LEU A 498 -8.81 4.07 -28.68
N THR A 499 -9.26 4.97 -27.83
CA THR A 499 -9.05 4.88 -26.38
C THR A 499 -10.25 4.17 -25.76
N GLY A 500 -10.01 3.57 -24.60
CA GLY A 500 -11.05 2.82 -23.92
C GLY A 500 -10.61 2.42 -22.53
N VAL A 501 -11.61 2.26 -21.67
CA VAL A 501 -11.47 2.06 -20.23
C VAL A 501 -12.20 0.80 -19.78
N ASP A 502 -11.65 0.14 -18.78
CA ASP A 502 -12.34 -0.94 -18.08
C ASP A 502 -13.44 -0.35 -17.18
N THR A 503 -14.70 -0.71 -17.46
CA THR A 503 -15.86 -0.20 -16.71
C THR A 503 -16.05 -0.87 -15.35
N TYR A 504 -15.40 -2.01 -15.10
CA TYR A 504 -15.66 -2.87 -13.94
C TYR A 504 -14.45 -3.06 -13.01
N ALA A 505 -13.23 -2.72 -13.44
CA ALA A 505 -12.04 -2.86 -12.62
C ALA A 505 -11.98 -1.80 -11.50
N THR A 506 -11.61 -2.25 -10.29
CA THR A 506 -11.38 -1.38 -9.13
C THR A 506 -10.14 -0.49 -9.29
N ASN A 507 -9.20 -0.90 -10.15
CA ASN A 507 -8.06 -0.10 -10.57
C ASN A 507 -8.29 0.31 -12.01
N SER A 508 -8.36 1.61 -12.28
CA SER A 508 -8.49 2.16 -13.63
C SER A 508 -7.46 1.52 -14.55
N SER A 509 -7.92 0.79 -15.57
CA SER A 509 -7.05 0.31 -16.63
C SER A 509 -7.64 0.77 -17.95
N SER A 510 -6.78 1.29 -18.82
CA SER A 510 -7.18 1.75 -20.14
C SER A 510 -6.14 1.36 -21.17
N GLY A 511 -6.40 1.67 -22.43
CA GLY A 511 -5.48 1.33 -23.51
C GLY A 511 -5.68 2.18 -24.76
N LEU A 512 -4.83 1.89 -25.73
CA LEU A 512 -4.93 2.34 -27.10
C LEU A 512 -5.09 1.12 -27.99
N TRP A 513 -6.13 1.08 -28.81
CA TRP A 513 -6.38 0.00 -29.76
C TRP A 513 -6.34 0.51 -31.20
N GLU A 514 -5.95 -0.37 -32.11
CA GLU A 514 -6.09 -0.20 -33.55
C GLU A 514 -7.24 -1.08 -34.07
N LEU A 515 -8.18 -0.47 -34.78
CA LEU A 515 -9.17 -1.17 -35.58
C LEU A 515 -8.87 -0.93 -37.07
N SER A 516 -8.57 -2.00 -37.79
CA SER A 516 -8.22 -1.97 -39.22
C SER A 516 -9.03 -2.99 -40.03
N GLY A 517 -9.45 -2.59 -41.23
CA GLY A 517 -10.25 -3.42 -42.15
C GLY A 517 -11.62 -3.83 -41.58
N ASP A 518 -11.95 -5.11 -41.73
CA ASP A 518 -13.20 -5.73 -41.25
C ASP A 518 -12.99 -6.62 -40.01
N ARG A 519 -11.89 -6.38 -39.27
CA ARG A 519 -11.59 -7.13 -38.04
C ARG A 519 -12.75 -6.97 -37.05
N GLN A 520 -13.19 -8.10 -36.50
CA GLN A 520 -14.22 -8.16 -35.45
C GLN A 520 -13.66 -7.91 -34.05
N ARG A 521 -12.34 -7.66 -33.93
CA ARG A 521 -11.65 -7.41 -32.66
C ARG A 521 -10.58 -6.34 -32.87
N ALA A 522 -10.58 -5.33 -32.00
CA ALA A 522 -9.58 -4.29 -32.04
C ALA A 522 -8.25 -4.81 -31.45
N ALA A 523 -7.12 -4.44 -32.06
CA ALA A 523 -5.80 -4.87 -31.61
C ALA A 523 -5.26 -3.91 -30.55
N LEU A 524 -5.07 -4.38 -29.32
CA LEU A 524 -4.44 -3.59 -28.26
C LEU A 524 -3.00 -3.24 -28.65
N MET A 525 -2.70 -1.95 -28.70
CA MET A 525 -1.37 -1.42 -29.01
C MET A 525 -0.60 -1.07 -27.75
N LEU A 526 -1.24 -0.33 -26.84
CA LEU A 526 -0.66 0.16 -25.59
C LEU A 526 -1.66 -0.05 -24.45
N SER A 527 -1.16 -0.44 -23.29
CA SER A 527 -1.94 -0.52 -22.05
C SER A 527 -1.49 0.56 -21.09
N PHE A 528 -2.42 1.22 -20.40
CA PHE A 528 -2.16 2.26 -19.42
C PHE A 528 -2.72 1.84 -18.05
N PRO A 529 -1.99 1.04 -17.26
CA PRO A 529 -2.42 0.64 -15.93
C PRO A 529 -2.44 1.84 -14.98
N GLY A 530 -3.51 2.03 -14.23
CA GLY A 530 -3.68 3.12 -13.26
C GLY A 530 -4.19 4.43 -13.87
N TYR A 531 -4.29 4.51 -15.20
CA TYR A 531 -4.75 5.71 -15.90
C TYR A 531 -6.02 5.41 -16.70
N LYS A 532 -6.89 6.41 -16.86
CA LYS A 532 -8.08 6.34 -17.72
C LYS A 532 -7.87 7.22 -18.94
N ALA A 533 -7.55 6.61 -20.08
CA ALA A 533 -7.38 7.33 -21.33
C ALA A 533 -8.75 7.81 -21.83
N GLU A 534 -8.97 9.12 -21.86
CA GLU A 534 -10.21 9.71 -22.32
C GLU A 534 -10.07 10.07 -23.80
N GLY A 535 -9.29 11.10 -24.15
CA GLY A 535 -9.17 11.59 -25.52
C GLY A 535 -7.91 11.17 -26.29
N ILE A 536 -8.00 11.17 -27.62
CA ILE A 536 -6.86 10.93 -28.53
C ILE A 536 -6.82 11.88 -29.73
N ALA A 537 -5.64 12.48 -29.96
CA ALA A 537 -5.35 13.28 -31.15
C ALA A 537 -4.11 12.78 -31.87
N ILE A 538 -4.13 12.74 -33.20
CA ILE A 538 -2.96 12.35 -34.01
C ILE A 538 -2.54 13.53 -34.89
N ASN A 539 -1.31 13.98 -34.72
CA ASN A 539 -0.70 14.92 -35.65
C ASN A 539 -0.35 14.18 -36.94
N ARG A 540 -1.08 14.49 -38.02
CA ARG A 540 -0.89 13.82 -39.31
C ARG A 540 0.47 14.05 -39.96
N GLN A 541 1.17 15.12 -39.59
CA GLN A 541 2.48 15.46 -40.14
C GLN A 541 3.60 14.71 -39.43
N THR A 542 3.61 14.70 -38.10
CA THR A 542 4.65 14.04 -37.30
C THR A 542 4.33 12.57 -37.01
N ARG A 543 3.07 12.16 -37.22
CA ARG A 543 2.51 10.85 -36.84
C ARG A 543 2.58 10.59 -35.34
N GLU A 544 2.61 11.65 -34.54
CA GLU A 544 2.58 11.56 -33.09
C GLU A 544 1.13 11.60 -32.62
N ALA A 545 0.76 10.58 -31.83
CA ALA A 545 -0.46 10.54 -31.05
C ALA A 545 -0.24 11.20 -29.69
N LYS A 546 -1.22 12.01 -29.30
CA LYS A 546 -1.41 12.53 -27.95
C LYS A 546 -2.62 11.89 -27.33
N ILE A 547 -2.45 11.41 -26.12
CA ILE A 547 -3.50 10.78 -25.33
C ILE A 547 -3.66 11.61 -24.06
N VAL A 548 -4.90 11.95 -23.72
CA VAL A 548 -5.22 12.63 -22.46
C VAL A 548 -5.85 11.65 -21.49
N PHE A 549 -5.59 11.83 -20.20
CA PHE A 549 -6.13 10.98 -19.16
C PHE A 549 -6.94 11.79 -18.15
N ASP A 550 -8.06 11.21 -17.69
CA ASP A 550 -8.83 11.71 -16.55
C ASP A 550 -7.96 11.74 -15.27
N GLY A 551 -8.05 12.84 -14.53
CA GLY A 551 -7.32 13.10 -13.29
C GLY A 551 -8.05 12.68 -12.00
N GLY A 552 -9.29 12.17 -12.09
CA GLY A 552 -10.03 11.59 -10.98
C GLY A 552 -10.48 12.59 -9.90
N GLY A 553 -10.80 13.81 -10.29
CA GLY A 553 -11.44 14.88 -9.52
C GLY A 553 -10.50 15.70 -8.64
N LYS A 554 -9.24 15.26 -8.50
CA LYS A 554 -8.26 15.89 -7.59
C LYS A 554 -6.86 16.01 -8.20
N GLY A 555 -6.49 15.13 -9.12
CA GLY A 555 -5.34 15.33 -10.00
C GLY A 555 -5.80 16.12 -11.22
N GLY A 556 -4.99 17.05 -11.73
CA GLY A 556 -5.22 17.53 -13.10
C GLY A 556 -5.02 16.39 -14.10
N SER A 557 -5.53 16.54 -15.32
CA SER A 557 -5.30 15.55 -16.36
C SER A 557 -3.82 15.23 -16.61
N HIS A 558 -3.57 14.05 -17.18
CA HIS A 558 -2.24 13.63 -17.61
C HIS A 558 -2.18 13.53 -19.14
N PHE A 559 -0.96 13.52 -19.71
CA PHE A 559 -0.77 13.41 -21.15
C PHE A 559 0.29 12.35 -21.49
N ALA A 560 0.06 11.57 -22.55
CA ALA A 560 1.05 10.68 -23.13
C ALA A 560 1.31 11.03 -24.59
N GLN A 561 2.54 10.74 -25.04
CA GLN A 561 2.96 10.87 -26.43
C GLN A 561 3.44 9.53 -26.96
N ALA A 562 2.87 9.10 -28.08
CA ALA A 562 3.21 7.88 -28.79
C ALA A 562 3.39 8.13 -30.28
N SER A 563 4.41 7.54 -30.90
CA SER A 563 4.58 7.59 -32.36
C SER A 563 3.79 6.46 -33.02
N ILE A 564 3.02 6.75 -34.07
CA ILE A 564 2.26 5.78 -34.86
C ILE A 564 2.94 5.57 -36.21
N HIS A 565 3.55 4.41 -36.42
CA HIS A 565 4.25 4.03 -37.66
C HIS A 565 3.41 3.22 -38.65
#